data_AF-A0A2N2T8K9-F1
#
_entry.id   AF-A0A2N2T8K9-F1
#
_cell.length_a   1.000
_cell.length_b   1.000
_cell.length_c   1.000
_cell.angle_alpha   90.00
_cell.angle_beta   90.00
_cell.angle_gamma   90.00
#
_symmetry.space_group_name_H-M   'P 1'
#
loop_
_entity.id
_entity.type
_entity.pdbx_description
1 polymer ?
#
loop_
_entity_poly.entity_id
_entity_poly.type
_entity_poly.pdbx_seq_one_letter_code
_entity_poly.pdbx_strand_id
1 'polypeptide(L)'
;MKLPLSLALAALVGAGPAFADPPKHAPAHGYYKKQQANDRNKPKHARHYQGKSGVSYVNDYGISAGRCNRDEIGTVIGGVTGAVIGGQIAGRDDRVVGMVVGGVLGAIVGHAIGDRMDERDRACMGHALEIGRPGVPVEWRSAGHAYQFTPRGDARDGCRNATLVVDGRKPREVLACPSGRGEWRFRNI
;
A
#
# COMPACT_ATOMS: atom_id res chain seq x y z
N MET A 1 -72.53 -47.90 6.82
CA MET A 1 -72.67 -48.36 5.43
C MET A 1 -72.35 -47.21 4.49
N LYS A 2 -71.44 -47.47 3.53
CA LYS A 2 -71.23 -46.78 2.23
C LYS A 2 -70.58 -45.38 2.24
N LEU A 3 -69.30 -45.36 1.83
CA LEU A 3 -68.70 -44.27 1.05
C LEU A 3 -69.31 -44.26 -0.37
N PRO A 4 -69.35 -43.08 -1.03
CA PRO A 4 -68.66 -42.92 -2.32
C PRO A 4 -67.93 -41.55 -2.38
N LEU A 5 -66.63 -41.49 -2.66
CA LEU A 5 -65.99 -41.57 -3.98
C LEU A 5 -66.47 -40.47 -4.95
N SER A 6 -65.64 -39.44 -5.21
CA SER A 6 -65.26 -38.98 -6.56
C SER A 6 -64.47 -37.66 -6.59
N LEU A 7 -63.33 -37.70 -7.31
CA LEU A 7 -62.69 -36.69 -8.18
C LEU A 7 -62.38 -35.27 -7.64
N ALA A 8 -61.34 -34.54 -8.04
CA ALA A 8 -60.12 -34.71 -8.84
C ALA A 8 -59.45 -33.31 -8.92
N LEU A 9 -58.21 -33.25 -9.43
CA LEU A 9 -57.47 -32.07 -9.92
C LEU A 9 -56.97 -31.06 -8.86
N ALA A 10 -55.67 -30.85 -8.63
CA ALA A 10 -54.54 -30.47 -9.49
C ALA A 10 -54.21 -28.96 -9.41
N ALA A 11 -52.90 -28.71 -9.51
CA ALA A 11 -52.22 -27.43 -9.73
C ALA A 11 -51.94 -26.55 -8.49
N LEU A 12 -50.74 -26.77 -7.92
CA LEU A 12 -49.96 -25.74 -7.25
C LEU A 12 -49.73 -24.58 -8.23
N VAL A 13 -50.42 -23.46 -8.02
CA VAL A 13 -50.13 -22.21 -8.74
C VAL A 13 -48.90 -21.58 -8.07
N GLY A 14 -47.73 -21.89 -8.62
CA GLY A 14 -46.52 -21.14 -8.34
C GLY A 14 -46.64 -19.74 -8.95
N ALA A 15 -46.77 -18.71 -8.10
CA ALA A 15 -46.60 -17.33 -8.53
C ALA A 15 -45.10 -17.07 -8.76
N GLY A 16 -44.61 -17.39 -9.96
CA GLY A 16 -43.30 -16.93 -10.42
C GLY A 16 -43.32 -15.41 -10.64
N PRO A 17 -42.20 -14.70 -10.43
CA PRO A 17 -42.14 -13.28 -10.70
C PRO A 17 -42.35 -13.04 -12.21
N ALA A 18 -43.40 -12.29 -12.53
CA ALA A 18 -43.60 -11.77 -13.87
C ALA A 18 -42.51 -10.72 -14.14
N PHE A 19 -41.40 -11.11 -14.77
CA PHE A 19 -40.47 -10.19 -15.39
C PHE A 19 -41.13 -9.62 -16.65
N ALA A 20 -41.92 -8.55 -16.46
CA ALA A 20 -42.41 -7.74 -17.56
C ALA A 20 -41.26 -6.83 -18.05
N ASP A 21 -40.54 -7.25 -19.08
CA ASP A 21 -39.66 -6.34 -19.81
C ASP A 21 -40.53 -5.36 -20.64
N PRO A 22 -40.26 -4.04 -20.58
CA PRO A 22 -41.10 -3.04 -21.23
C PRO A 22 -40.99 -3.09 -22.77
N PRO A 23 -42.05 -2.67 -23.49
CA PRO A 23 -42.10 -2.69 -24.95
C PRO A 23 -41.05 -1.77 -25.60
N LYS A 24 -40.63 -2.17 -26.80
CA LYS A 24 -39.48 -1.64 -27.56
C LYS A 24 -39.51 -0.13 -27.82
N HIS A 25 -40.68 0.50 -27.77
CA HIS A 25 -40.87 1.90 -28.13
C HIS A 25 -40.88 2.87 -26.93
N ALA A 26 -40.71 2.38 -25.70
CA ALA A 26 -40.65 3.22 -24.50
C ALA A 26 -39.64 2.65 -23.48
N PRO A 27 -38.32 2.78 -23.73
CA PRO A 27 -37.31 2.34 -22.78
C PRO A 27 -37.41 3.16 -21.49
N ALA A 28 -37.70 2.49 -20.37
CA ALA A 28 -37.57 3.10 -19.05
C ALA A 28 -36.08 3.36 -18.79
N HIS A 29 -35.69 4.64 -18.75
CA HIS A 29 -34.35 5.07 -18.34
C HIS A 29 -34.17 4.86 -16.83
N GLY A 30 -34.06 3.58 -16.43
CA GLY A 30 -33.61 3.18 -15.10
C GLY A 30 -32.09 3.27 -15.05
N TYR A 31 -31.59 4.03 -14.07
CA TYR A 31 -30.18 4.34 -13.78
C TYR A 31 -29.28 3.14 -13.43
N TYR A 32 -29.64 1.92 -13.82
CA TYR A 32 -28.84 0.74 -13.56
C TYR A 32 -28.88 -0.21 -14.76
N LYS A 33 -27.99 0.01 -15.72
CA LYS A 33 -27.49 -1.11 -16.53
C LYS A 33 -26.11 -0.83 -17.12
N LYS A 34 -25.24 -1.81 -16.83
CA LYS A 34 -24.32 -2.43 -17.80
C LYS A 34 -22.97 -1.75 -18.01
N GLN A 35 -22.05 -2.01 -17.08
CA GLN A 35 -20.60 -2.07 -17.37
C GLN A 35 -19.99 -3.28 -16.64
N GLN A 36 -20.35 -4.49 -17.07
CA GLN A 36 -19.66 -5.74 -16.69
C GLN A 36 -19.22 -6.44 -17.97
N ALA A 37 -18.24 -5.86 -18.67
CA ALA A 37 -17.42 -6.49 -19.72
C ALA A 37 -16.64 -5.41 -20.47
N ASN A 38 -15.58 -4.84 -19.84
CA ASN A 38 -14.39 -4.25 -20.51
C ASN A 38 -13.49 -3.36 -19.62
N ASP A 39 -13.48 -3.53 -18.29
CA ASP A 39 -12.52 -2.76 -17.44
C ASP A 39 -11.21 -3.53 -17.14
N ARG A 40 -10.84 -4.52 -17.98
CA ARG A 40 -9.48 -5.11 -17.94
C ARG A 40 -8.43 -4.28 -18.68
N ASN A 41 -8.84 -3.21 -19.37
CA ASN A 41 -7.94 -2.40 -20.22
C ASN A 41 -8.18 -0.89 -20.09
N LYS A 42 -8.52 -0.41 -18.88
CA LYS A 42 -8.30 1.02 -18.55
C LYS A 42 -6.84 1.18 -18.15
N PRO A 43 -6.04 2.02 -18.84
CA PRO A 43 -4.74 2.40 -18.33
C PRO A 43 -4.99 3.07 -16.97
N LYS A 44 -4.63 2.38 -15.88
CA LYS A 44 -4.63 2.99 -14.56
C LYS A 44 -3.75 4.21 -14.70
N HIS A 45 -4.31 5.41 -14.60
CA HIS A 45 -3.52 6.63 -14.47
C HIS A 45 -2.51 6.32 -13.36
N ALA A 46 -1.22 6.24 -13.70
CA ALA A 46 -0.20 5.88 -12.73
C ALA A 46 -0.33 6.88 -11.59
N ARG A 47 -0.80 6.42 -10.43
CA ARG A 47 -0.90 7.29 -9.27
C ARG A 47 0.52 7.50 -8.81
N HIS A 48 1.07 8.64 -9.18
CA HIS A 48 2.38 9.07 -8.75
C HIS A 48 2.27 9.59 -7.32
N TYR A 49 3.00 8.97 -6.40
CA TYR A 49 3.15 9.42 -5.02
C TYR A 49 4.30 10.40 -4.97
N GLN A 50 4.01 11.65 -4.59
CA GLN A 50 5.04 12.67 -4.43
C GLN A 50 5.70 12.50 -3.06
N GLY A 51 6.97 12.11 -3.06
CA GLY A 51 7.78 12.02 -1.86
C GLY A 51 8.24 13.39 -1.38
N LYS A 52 8.52 13.49 -0.08
CA LYS A 52 9.06 14.69 0.55
C LYS A 52 10.39 15.18 -0.05
N SER A 53 11.18 14.29 -0.65
CA SER A 53 12.42 14.66 -1.33
C SER A 53 12.22 15.14 -2.77
N GLY A 54 10.97 15.24 -3.25
CA GLY A 54 10.64 15.59 -4.64
C GLY A 54 10.71 14.42 -5.62
N VAL A 55 10.97 13.20 -5.16
CA VAL A 55 10.91 11.98 -5.97
C VAL A 55 9.46 11.56 -6.17
N SER A 56 9.12 11.20 -7.41
CA SER A 56 7.82 10.61 -7.75
C SER A 56 7.91 9.09 -7.74
N TYR A 57 7.05 8.43 -6.98
CA TYR A 57 6.99 6.98 -6.87
C TYR A 57 5.75 6.46 -7.58
N VAL A 58 5.88 5.38 -8.34
CA VAL A 58 4.73 4.77 -9.05
C VAL A 58 3.90 3.87 -8.11
N ASN A 59 4.49 3.44 -7.01
CA ASN A 59 3.90 2.54 -6.03
C ASN A 59 4.16 3.07 -4.62
N ASP A 60 3.20 2.89 -3.72
CA ASP A 60 3.36 3.20 -2.30
C ASP A 60 3.76 1.99 -1.45
N TYR A 61 3.79 0.79 -2.02
CA TYR A 61 4.08 -0.47 -1.34
C TYR A 61 3.24 -0.67 -0.05
N GLY A 62 2.03 -0.10 0.00
CA GLY A 62 1.12 -0.16 1.14
C GLY A 62 1.33 0.90 2.22
N ILE A 63 2.32 1.81 2.08
CA ILE A 63 2.66 2.80 3.11
C ILE A 63 1.47 3.69 3.47
N SER A 64 0.68 4.10 2.46
CA SER A 64 -0.52 4.93 2.66
C SER A 64 -1.56 4.26 3.56
N ALA A 65 -1.56 2.92 3.62
CA ALA A 65 -2.44 2.10 4.44
C ALA A 65 -1.81 1.69 5.77
N GLY A 66 -0.63 2.22 6.13
CA GLY A 66 0.05 1.92 7.39
C GLY A 66 0.78 0.58 7.41
N ARG A 67 1.09 0.01 6.25
CA ARG A 67 1.83 -1.25 6.13
C ARG A 67 2.96 -1.13 5.12
N CYS A 68 3.94 -2.02 5.17
CA CYS A 68 4.97 -2.09 4.14
C CYS A 68 5.02 -3.48 3.50
N ASN A 69 4.81 -3.53 2.18
CA ASN A 69 4.93 -4.73 1.37
C ASN A 69 6.40 -5.00 0.99
N ARG A 70 7.10 -5.71 1.86
CA ARG A 70 8.54 -6.00 1.69
C ARG A 70 8.87 -6.83 0.47
N ASP A 71 7.98 -7.72 0.04
CA ASP A 71 8.23 -8.59 -1.11
C ASP A 71 8.20 -7.80 -2.42
N GLU A 72 7.25 -6.87 -2.52
CA GLU A 72 7.13 -5.97 -3.66
C GLU A 72 8.29 -4.97 -3.71
N ILE A 73 8.65 -4.38 -2.57
CA ILE A 73 9.86 -3.55 -2.43
C ILE A 73 11.12 -4.36 -2.80
N GLY A 74 11.23 -5.59 -2.31
CA GLY A 74 12.38 -6.47 -2.59
C GLY A 74 12.50 -6.83 -4.06
N THR A 75 11.37 -6.95 -4.77
CA THR A 75 11.35 -7.16 -6.23
C THR A 75 11.89 -5.93 -6.96
N VAL A 76 11.57 -4.73 -6.48
CA VAL A 76 12.08 -3.48 -7.05
C VAL A 76 13.57 -3.32 -6.77
N ILE A 77 14.01 -3.54 -5.53
CA ILE A 77 15.43 -3.47 -5.14
C ILE A 77 16.26 -4.56 -5.83
N GLY A 78 15.72 -5.76 -5.99
CA GLY A 78 16.42 -6.88 -6.63
C GLY A 78 16.39 -6.84 -8.17
N GLY A 79 15.38 -6.20 -8.75
CA GLY A 79 15.21 -6.05 -10.20
C GLY A 79 15.86 -4.78 -10.77
N VAL A 80 16.15 -3.79 -9.91
CA VAL A 80 16.92 -2.59 -10.25
C VAL A 80 18.19 -2.61 -9.42
N THR A 81 19.33 -2.84 -10.06
CA THR A 81 20.64 -2.68 -9.42
C THR A 81 20.70 -1.28 -8.80
N GLY A 82 20.78 -1.22 -7.47
CA GLY A 82 20.57 -0.01 -6.67
C GLY A 82 21.32 1.21 -7.19
N ALA A 83 20.57 2.17 -7.71
CA ALA A 83 20.95 3.56 -7.85
C ALA A 83 19.69 4.34 -8.17
N VAL A 84 19.38 5.38 -7.39
CA VAL A 84 18.58 6.49 -7.92
C VAL A 84 19.44 7.11 -9.02
N ILE A 85 19.25 6.69 -10.27
CA ILE A 85 19.98 7.27 -11.40
C ILE A 85 19.48 8.70 -11.55
N GLY A 86 20.33 9.66 -11.16
CA GLY A 86 20.10 11.08 -11.37
C GLY A 86 20.17 11.43 -12.86
N GLY A 87 19.19 12.19 -13.32
CA GLY A 87 19.16 12.74 -14.67
C GLY A 87 17.75 12.76 -15.23
N GLN A 88 17.38 13.85 -15.89
CA GLN A 88 16.12 14.00 -16.58
C GLN A 88 15.92 12.84 -17.56
N ILE A 89 15.09 11.87 -17.21
CA ILE A 89 14.54 10.91 -18.16
C ILE A 89 13.03 10.96 -17.98
N ALA A 90 12.43 11.97 -18.60
CA ALA A 90 11.06 11.86 -19.04
C ALA A 90 10.98 10.62 -19.94
N GLY A 91 10.24 9.59 -19.50
CA GLY A 91 9.86 8.44 -20.34
C GLY A 91 10.33 7.04 -19.91
N ARG A 92 11.05 6.89 -18.79
CA ARG A 92 11.28 5.58 -18.16
C ARG A 92 10.90 5.65 -16.68
N ASP A 93 9.59 5.61 -16.45
CA ASP A 93 9.05 5.27 -15.15
C ASP A 93 9.65 3.93 -14.67
N ASP A 94 9.60 3.66 -13.37
CA ASP A 94 8.82 2.51 -12.87
C ASP A 94 9.31 2.00 -11.50
N ARG A 95 10.58 2.23 -11.11
CA ARG A 95 11.20 1.39 -10.06
C ARG A 95 12.19 2.12 -9.15
N VAL A 96 11.69 3.14 -8.46
CA VAL A 96 12.42 3.79 -7.36
C VAL A 96 11.75 3.48 -6.03
N VAL A 97 12.52 3.42 -4.96
CA VAL A 97 12.05 3.28 -3.58
C VAL A 97 12.86 4.19 -2.69
N GLY A 98 12.19 4.82 -1.71
CA GLY A 98 12.89 5.62 -0.71
C GLY A 98 13.67 4.70 0.23
N MET A 99 14.87 5.08 0.65
CA MET A 99 15.73 4.20 1.42
C MET A 99 16.48 4.90 2.55
N VAL A 100 16.61 4.22 3.68
CA VAL A 100 17.54 4.64 4.73
C VAL A 100 18.93 4.07 4.44
N VAL A 101 19.92 4.93 4.33
CA VAL A 101 21.32 4.57 4.06
C VAL A 101 22.20 4.85 5.28
N GLY A 102 23.27 4.06 5.45
CA GLY A 102 24.26 4.22 6.52
C GLY A 102 24.06 3.30 7.73
N GLY A 103 25.08 3.25 8.59
CA GLY A 103 25.20 2.25 9.66
C GLY A 103 24.57 2.62 11.02
N VAL A 104 24.11 3.86 11.20
CA VAL A 104 23.59 4.33 12.51
C VAL A 104 22.29 3.61 12.91
N LEU A 105 21.58 3.02 11.94
CA LEU A 105 20.38 2.20 12.17
C LEU A 105 20.62 1.09 13.21
N GLY A 106 21.76 0.40 13.13
CA GLY A 106 22.09 -0.69 14.07
C GLY A 106 22.30 -0.20 15.50
N ALA A 107 22.80 1.02 15.70
CA ALA A 107 22.94 1.61 17.03
C ALA A 107 21.58 1.97 17.65
N ILE A 108 20.59 2.32 16.84
CA ILE A 108 19.24 2.70 17.30
C ILE A 108 18.44 1.48 17.77
N VAL A 109 18.47 0.38 17.00
CA VAL A 109 17.72 -0.85 17.32
C VAL A 109 18.50 -1.83 18.20
N GLY A 110 19.82 -1.67 18.28
CA GLY A 110 20.76 -2.59 18.90
C GLY A 110 21.35 -3.61 17.91
N HIS A 111 22.59 -4.01 18.12
CA HIS A 111 23.39 -4.85 17.22
C HIS A 111 22.66 -6.13 16.77
N ALA A 112 22.08 -6.89 17.72
CA ALA A 112 21.43 -8.16 17.40
C ALA A 112 20.22 -8.05 16.45
N ILE A 113 19.51 -6.92 16.46
CA ILE A 113 18.40 -6.66 15.54
C ILE A 113 18.94 -6.01 14.26
N GLY A 114 19.83 -5.04 14.40
CA GLY A 114 20.45 -4.33 13.28
C GLY A 114 21.12 -5.27 12.28
N ASP A 115 21.78 -6.32 12.76
CA ASP A 115 22.44 -7.31 11.91
C ASP A 115 21.47 -8.17 11.09
N ARG A 116 20.21 -8.26 11.52
CA ARG A 116 19.15 -8.97 10.80
C ARG A 116 18.33 -8.07 9.88
N MET A 117 18.51 -6.75 9.97
CA MET A 117 17.81 -5.80 9.10
C MET A 117 18.45 -5.79 7.71
N ASP A 118 17.62 -6.00 6.69
CA ASP A 118 18.04 -6.01 5.30
C ASP A 118 17.66 -4.70 4.56
N GLU A 119 18.00 -4.62 3.27
CA GLU A 119 17.67 -3.48 2.40
C GLU A 119 16.16 -3.22 2.32
N ARG A 120 15.32 -4.25 2.48
CA ARG A 120 13.85 -4.10 2.41
C ARG A 120 13.33 -3.39 3.66
N ASP A 121 13.91 -3.70 4.82
CA ASP A 121 13.60 -2.99 6.07
C ASP A 121 14.01 -1.51 5.98
N ARG A 122 15.20 -1.25 5.44
CA ARG A 122 15.70 0.12 5.17
C ARG A 122 14.81 0.87 4.19
N ALA A 123 14.31 0.20 3.17
CA ALA A 123 13.42 0.78 2.17
C ALA A 123 12.01 1.03 2.73
N CYS A 124 11.47 0.16 3.59
CA CYS A 124 10.21 0.43 4.28
C CYS A 124 10.28 1.74 5.08
N MET A 125 11.36 1.93 5.85
CA MET A 125 11.56 3.17 6.61
C MET A 125 11.77 4.39 5.71
N GLY A 126 12.61 4.26 4.68
CA GLY A 126 12.91 5.36 3.77
C GLY A 126 11.69 5.80 3.00
N HIS A 127 10.92 4.84 2.47
CA HIS A 127 9.70 5.15 1.75
C HIS A 127 8.59 5.69 2.67
N ALA A 128 8.50 5.23 3.92
CA ALA A 128 7.65 5.84 4.94
C ALA A 128 8.01 7.32 5.21
N LEU A 129 9.29 7.68 5.18
CA LEU A 129 9.74 9.07 5.29
C LEU A 129 9.46 9.90 4.03
N GLU A 130 9.26 9.26 2.89
CA GLU A 130 8.92 9.96 1.65
C GLU A 130 7.43 10.28 1.58
N ILE A 131 6.58 9.28 1.78
CA ILE A 131 5.15 9.37 1.46
C ILE A 131 4.23 9.07 2.66
N GLY A 132 4.79 8.58 3.77
CA GLY A 132 4.03 8.24 4.97
C GLY A 132 3.42 9.46 5.66
N ARG A 133 2.19 9.29 6.15
CA ARG A 133 1.46 10.33 6.86
C ARG A 133 2.05 10.53 8.27
N PRO A 134 2.31 11.78 8.71
CA PRO A 134 2.75 12.06 10.06
C PRO A 134 1.80 11.46 11.12
N GLY A 135 2.37 10.74 12.09
CA GLY A 135 1.63 10.10 13.18
C GLY A 135 0.96 8.77 12.83
N VAL A 136 0.97 8.35 11.56
CA VAL A 136 0.42 7.05 11.16
C VAL A 136 1.54 6.01 11.16
N PRO A 137 1.43 4.93 11.95
CA PRO A 137 2.43 3.89 11.96
C PRO A 137 2.42 3.10 10.65
N VAL A 138 3.61 2.76 10.18
CA VAL A 138 3.86 1.82 9.07
C VAL A 138 4.43 0.54 9.65
N GLU A 139 3.74 -0.58 9.42
CA GLU A 139 4.06 -1.85 10.04
C GLU A 139 4.52 -2.92 9.03
N TRP A 140 5.49 -3.74 9.44
CA TRP A 140 5.92 -4.93 8.70
C TRP A 140 6.56 -5.98 9.61
N ARG A 141 6.85 -7.16 9.04
CA ARG A 141 7.57 -8.23 9.72
C ARG A 141 8.83 -8.61 8.95
N SER A 142 9.92 -8.86 9.67
CA SER A 142 11.21 -9.26 9.11
C SER A 142 12.00 -10.07 10.11
N ALA A 143 12.61 -11.18 9.66
CA ALA A 143 13.50 -12.00 10.48
C ALA A 143 12.94 -12.39 11.87
N GLY A 144 11.64 -12.65 11.96
CA GLY A 144 10.95 -12.99 13.21
C GLY A 144 10.56 -11.80 14.09
N HIS A 145 10.88 -10.57 13.70
CA HIS A 145 10.57 -9.34 14.43
C HIS A 145 9.42 -8.56 13.78
N ALA A 146 8.61 -7.92 14.61
CA ALA A 146 7.56 -6.99 14.19
C ALA A 146 8.07 -5.55 14.32
N TYR A 147 8.07 -4.81 13.20
CA TYR A 147 8.53 -3.44 13.13
C TYR A 147 7.34 -2.50 12.96
N GLN A 148 7.40 -1.37 13.66
CA GLN A 148 6.45 -0.28 13.51
C GLN A 148 7.25 1.03 13.45
N PHE A 149 7.20 1.67 12.30
CA PHE A 149 7.89 2.93 12.04
C PHE A 149 6.87 4.03 11.82
N THR A 150 6.92 5.08 12.63
CA THR A 150 5.96 6.19 12.56
C THR A 150 6.68 7.47 12.16
N PRO A 151 6.51 7.96 10.92
CA PRO A 151 6.95 9.29 10.54
C PRO A 151 6.24 10.32 11.42
N ARG A 152 6.94 11.35 11.88
CA ARG A 152 6.35 12.45 12.65
C ARG A 152 6.46 13.74 11.84
N GLY A 153 6.67 14.86 12.53
CA GLY A 153 6.83 16.17 11.91
C GLY A 153 8.21 16.38 11.32
N ASP A 154 8.31 17.42 10.51
CA ASP A 154 9.58 17.91 9.98
C ASP A 154 10.39 18.57 11.11
N ALA A 155 11.70 18.50 11.00
CA ALA A 155 12.69 19.09 11.87
C ALA A 155 13.52 20.12 11.08
N ARG A 156 14.54 20.71 11.71
CA ARG A 156 15.45 21.65 11.03
C ARG A 156 16.21 20.97 9.88
N ASP A 157 16.65 21.77 8.92
CA ASP A 157 17.51 21.37 7.80
C ASP A 157 16.93 20.26 6.91
N GLY A 158 15.60 20.22 6.79
CA GLY A 158 14.89 19.21 5.99
C GLY A 158 14.87 17.82 6.61
N CYS A 159 15.39 17.65 7.84
CA CYS A 159 15.26 16.42 8.59
C CYS A 159 13.81 16.18 9.03
N ARG A 160 13.49 14.97 9.46
CA ARG A 160 12.19 14.56 9.96
C ARG A 160 12.35 13.73 11.22
N ASN A 161 11.50 13.97 12.21
CA ASN A 161 11.41 13.12 13.37
C ASN A 161 10.63 11.85 13.01
N ALA A 162 11.01 10.73 13.58
CA ALA A 162 10.30 9.47 13.47
C ALA A 162 10.45 8.67 14.76
N THR A 163 9.58 7.69 14.95
CA THR A 163 9.73 6.70 16.03
C THR A 163 9.77 5.30 15.47
N LEU A 164 10.68 4.48 15.98
CA LEU A 164 10.80 3.07 15.66
C LEU A 164 10.49 2.21 16.88
N VAL A 165 9.58 1.27 16.71
CA VAL A 165 9.21 0.25 17.69
C VAL A 165 9.52 -1.12 17.07
N VAL A 166 10.15 -1.99 17.85
CA VAL A 166 10.44 -3.38 17.47
C VAL A 166 9.90 -4.30 18.56
N ASP A 167 9.06 -5.26 18.17
CA ASP A 167 8.38 -6.22 19.04
C ASP A 167 7.59 -5.58 20.19
N GLY A 168 6.93 -4.45 19.91
CA GLY A 168 6.13 -3.72 20.91
C GLY A 168 6.95 -3.09 22.05
N ARG A 169 8.29 -3.06 21.93
CA ARG A 169 9.17 -2.44 22.94
C ARG A 169 9.04 -0.91 22.94
N LYS A 170 9.62 -0.26 23.96
CA LYS A 170 9.58 1.20 24.10
C LYS A 170 9.99 1.92 22.79
N PRO A 171 9.20 2.88 22.30
CA PRO A 171 9.53 3.64 21.11
C PRO A 171 10.91 4.29 21.22
N ARG A 172 11.72 4.14 20.17
CA ARG A 172 12.98 4.85 19.99
C ARG A 172 12.76 6.03 19.07
N GLU A 173 13.11 7.21 19.52
CA GLU A 173 13.08 8.41 18.68
C GLU A 173 14.27 8.40 17.73
N VAL A 174 14.03 8.86 16.51
CA VAL A 174 15.02 8.89 15.45
C VAL A 174 14.89 10.18 14.67
N LEU A 175 16.02 10.84 14.40
CA LEU A 175 16.07 11.96 13.46
C LEU A 175 16.54 11.45 12.11
N ALA A 176 15.70 11.51 11.10
CA ALA A 176 16.04 11.14 9.74
C ALA A 176 16.34 12.39 8.91
N CYS A 177 17.57 12.54 8.43
CA CYS A 177 17.98 13.67 7.61
C CYS A 177 18.16 13.25 6.15
N PRO A 178 17.82 14.12 5.19
CA PRO A 178 18.02 13.83 3.78
C PRO A 178 19.52 13.65 3.50
N SER A 179 19.86 12.59 2.78
CA SER A 179 21.20 12.32 2.27
C SER A 179 21.30 12.51 0.75
N GLY A 180 20.15 12.60 0.08
CA GLY A 180 19.99 12.67 -1.36
C GLY A 180 18.51 12.63 -1.70
N ARG A 181 18.18 12.51 -2.99
CA ARG A 181 16.78 12.32 -3.42
C ARG A 181 16.32 10.91 -3.05
N GLY A 182 15.26 10.79 -2.25
CA GLY A 182 14.75 9.51 -1.76
C GLY A 182 15.64 8.80 -0.74
N GLU A 183 16.79 9.38 -0.38
CA GLU A 183 17.74 8.78 0.56
C GLU A 183 17.74 9.51 1.89
N TRP A 184 17.68 8.74 2.97
CA TRP A 184 17.62 9.24 4.34
C TRP A 184 18.77 8.64 5.16
N ARG A 185 19.34 9.45 6.06
CA ARG A 185 20.31 8.98 7.05
C ARG A 185 19.76 9.21 8.44
N PHE A 186 19.82 8.18 9.27
CA PHE A 186 19.42 8.32 10.67
C PHE A 186 20.54 8.94 11.49
N ARG A 187 20.15 9.80 12.41
CA ARG A 187 21.00 10.45 13.40
C ARG A 187 20.39 10.19 14.78
N ASN A 188 21.27 10.08 15.77
CA ASN A 188 20.84 10.06 17.15
C ASN A 188 20.40 11.47 17.55
N ILE A 189 19.35 11.55 18.37
CA ILE A 189 18.90 12.77 19.04
C ILE A 189 19.60 12.87 20.40
#